data_AF-A0A7V9ST30-F1
#
_entry.id   AF-A0A7V9ST30-F1
#
_cell.length_a   1.000
_cell.length_b   1.000
_cell.length_c   1.000
_cell.angle_alpha   90.00
_cell.angle_beta   90.00
_cell.angle_gamma   90.00
#
_symmetry.space_group_name_H-M   'P 1'
#
loop_
_entity.id
_entity.type
_entity.pdbx_description
1 polymer ?
#
loop_
_entity_poly.entity_id
_entity_poly.type
_entity_poly.pdbx_seq_one_letter_code
_entity_poly.pdbx_strand_id
1 'polypeptide(L)'
;MKNIFYILILVAGGICKINAQVYSHQAAIQNVKANGLYKIPLNPDIKQYMTSDLHDTRIHDSAKQEVPYVVLSEPLLKSKSDFIEYTIVSQKHFSTYSEIIIHNPNKDKISNIAFNINNSDAYKYCEIEGSEDMKQWYSVSAQQELSLAYNDSYTNTYKCIYFPMNNYSYFRLLVDDWHAQPLKINSAGWFRNSVIAGKHNEVVFTKAITEDKINKKTIIQLSFSNNQEVDRIDFRIKSPRLYMRQAAIYTNRERQLKHNKTEKYRELLVEFNLSSDAVLFFDVPHLNEKEIFIEIENKDNPPLEIESISCKQLASYIICDLNANNKYHLRFGNTTLKVPEYDLSNFVSSIPQLLPEASIGFIKQVPKSTTGVEEKHKSFFETRQFLWLCLGIGTIVIFFFSKSLLKDMASKKDENS
;
A
#
# COMPACT_ATOMS: atom_id res chain seq x y z
N MET A 1 -55.22 24.70 29.68
CA MET A 1 -54.15 25.62 30.11
C MET A 1 -52.82 24.91 29.97
N LYS A 2 -51.93 25.50 29.17
CA LYS A 2 -50.54 25.10 28.89
C LYS A 2 -49.82 24.80 30.21
N ASN A 3 -49.30 23.58 30.42
CA ASN A 3 -48.23 23.23 31.39
C ASN A 3 -48.02 21.71 31.57
N ILE A 4 -48.68 20.84 30.80
CA ILE A 4 -48.52 19.36 30.93
C ILE A 4 -47.61 18.74 29.85
N PHE A 5 -47.07 19.54 28.92
CA PHE A 5 -46.28 19.03 27.78
C PHE A 5 -44.75 19.07 27.96
N TYR A 6 -44.24 19.42 29.14
CA TYR A 6 -42.80 19.68 29.35
C TYR A 6 -42.00 18.58 30.07
N ILE A 7 -42.56 17.39 30.30
CA ILE A 7 -41.87 16.31 31.06
C ILE A 7 -41.63 15.08 30.18
N LEU A 8 -41.09 15.26 28.96
CA LEU A 8 -40.74 14.12 28.10
C LEU A 8 -39.58 14.37 27.13
N ILE A 9 -38.69 15.32 27.44
CA ILE A 9 -37.47 15.57 26.65
C ILE A 9 -36.32 15.87 27.60
N LEU A 10 -35.74 14.84 28.25
CA LEU A 10 -34.43 15.00 28.91
C LEU A 10 -33.76 13.68 29.34
N VAL A 11 -33.69 12.66 28.47
CA VAL A 11 -32.66 11.60 28.60
C VAL A 11 -32.29 11.08 27.21
N ALA A 12 -31.66 11.93 26.40
CA ALA A 12 -30.85 11.48 25.26
C ALA A 12 -29.38 11.54 25.67
N GLY A 13 -29.01 10.70 26.64
CA GLY A 13 -27.61 10.47 26.98
C GLY A 13 -26.96 9.71 25.83
N GLY A 14 -26.14 10.40 25.04
CA GLY A 14 -25.34 9.78 23.99
C GLY A 14 -24.39 8.76 24.59
N ILE A 15 -24.69 7.48 24.39
CA ILE A 15 -23.74 6.40 24.65
C ILE A 15 -22.70 6.49 23.54
N CYS A 16 -21.55 7.08 23.85
CA CYS A 16 -20.36 6.98 23.03
C CYS A 16 -20.00 5.50 22.94
N LYS A 17 -20.26 4.88 21.79
CA LYS A 17 -19.75 3.54 21.49
C LYS A 17 -18.23 3.64 21.41
N ILE A 18 -17.55 3.23 22.47
CA ILE A 18 -16.12 2.93 22.41
C ILE A 18 -16.02 1.64 21.58
N ASN A 19 -15.93 1.77 20.26
CA ASN A 19 -15.56 0.65 19.41
C ASN A 19 -14.09 0.37 19.71
N ALA A 20 -13.82 -0.66 20.50
CA ALA A 20 -12.49 -1.26 20.53
C ALA A 20 -12.12 -1.61 19.09
N GLN A 21 -11.03 -1.05 18.56
CA GLN A 21 -10.59 -1.33 17.20
C GLN A 21 -10.18 -2.81 17.13
N VAL A 22 -11.00 -3.63 16.47
CA VAL A 22 -10.78 -5.08 16.37
C VAL A 22 -9.88 -5.35 15.18
N TYR A 23 -8.58 -5.53 15.44
CA TYR A 23 -7.63 -6.05 14.45
C TYR A 23 -7.74 -7.57 14.37
N SER A 24 -7.54 -8.13 13.18
CA SER A 24 -7.51 -9.57 12.98
C SER A 24 -6.10 -10.16 13.16
N HIS A 25 -5.07 -9.34 12.98
CA HIS A 25 -3.67 -9.78 13.01
C HIS A 25 -2.80 -8.78 13.79
N GLN A 26 -1.71 -9.29 14.37
CA GLN A 26 -0.66 -8.49 14.96
C GLN A 26 0.71 -9.14 14.80
N ALA A 27 1.76 -8.35 14.75
CA ALA A 27 3.14 -8.80 14.76
C ALA A 27 4.00 -7.91 15.66
N ALA A 28 5.02 -8.46 16.31
CA ALA A 28 5.95 -7.67 17.12
C ALA A 28 6.98 -6.99 16.21
N ILE A 29 7.29 -5.72 16.48
CA ILE A 29 8.43 -5.04 15.87
C ILE A 29 9.66 -5.36 16.72
N GLN A 30 10.72 -5.84 16.07
CA GLN A 30 11.93 -6.35 16.68
C GLN A 30 13.14 -5.53 16.21
N ASN A 31 14.29 -5.75 16.85
CA ASN A 31 15.58 -5.11 16.51
C ASN A 31 15.63 -3.58 16.71
N VAL A 32 14.81 -3.04 17.62
CA VAL A 32 14.94 -1.65 18.08
C VAL A 32 16.08 -1.57 19.10
N LYS A 33 17.21 -0.96 18.71
CA LYS A 33 18.46 -0.94 19.50
C LYS A 33 18.82 0.43 20.07
N ALA A 34 18.30 1.49 19.46
CA ALA A 34 18.53 2.88 19.84
C ALA A 34 17.20 3.65 19.77
N ASN A 35 17.20 4.89 20.26
CA ASN A 35 16.06 5.78 20.10
C ASN A 35 16.16 6.52 18.76
N GLY A 36 15.04 6.75 18.09
CA GLY A 36 14.94 7.57 16.88
C GLY A 36 14.11 6.93 15.76
N LEU A 37 14.20 7.49 14.56
CA LEU A 37 13.50 6.98 13.38
C LEU A 37 14.04 5.62 12.94
N TYR A 38 13.13 4.69 12.69
CA TYR A 38 13.41 3.37 12.13
C TYR A 38 12.69 3.18 10.81
N LYS A 39 13.30 2.37 9.93
CA LYS A 39 12.67 1.84 8.72
C LYS A 39 12.24 0.39 8.96
N ILE A 40 10.99 0.08 8.70
CA ILE A 40 10.42 -1.26 8.85
C ILE A 40 9.93 -1.76 7.48
N PRO A 41 10.58 -2.76 6.87
CA PRO A 41 10.13 -3.33 5.59
C PRO A 41 8.76 -4.01 5.70
N LEU A 42 7.87 -3.71 4.76
CA LEU A 42 6.60 -4.40 4.55
C LEU A 42 6.75 -5.44 3.43
N ASN A 43 6.98 -6.68 3.83
CA ASN A 43 7.15 -7.81 2.92
C ASN A 43 5.79 -8.34 2.41
N PRO A 44 5.74 -9.08 1.29
CA PRO A 44 4.49 -9.61 0.73
C PRO A 44 3.71 -10.51 1.70
N ASP A 45 4.45 -11.31 2.48
CA ASP A 45 3.91 -12.25 3.46
C ASP A 45 3.08 -11.58 4.57
N ILE A 46 3.36 -10.32 4.89
CA ILE A 46 2.54 -9.52 5.81
C ILE A 46 1.48 -8.68 5.08
N LYS A 47 1.83 -8.08 3.93
CA LYS A 47 0.91 -7.21 3.18
C LYS A 47 -0.35 -7.94 2.70
N GLN A 48 -0.28 -9.25 2.47
CA GLN A 48 -1.46 -10.07 2.13
C GLN A 48 -2.57 -10.08 3.20
N TYR A 49 -2.32 -9.54 4.40
CA TYR A 49 -3.30 -9.40 5.48
C TYR A 49 -3.73 -7.95 5.74
N MET A 50 -3.21 -7.01 4.94
CA MET A 50 -3.46 -5.58 5.03
C MET A 50 -4.32 -5.12 3.85
N THR A 51 -4.90 -3.93 3.99
CA THR A 51 -5.55 -3.23 2.87
C THR A 51 -4.49 -2.63 1.94
N SER A 52 -4.79 -2.50 0.64
CA SER A 52 -3.82 -2.00 -0.36
C SER A 52 -3.34 -0.57 -0.06
N ASP A 53 -4.20 0.27 0.51
CA ASP A 53 -3.90 1.63 0.96
C ASP A 53 -3.45 1.69 2.44
N LEU A 54 -3.31 0.53 3.10
CA LEU A 54 -2.81 0.36 4.46
C LEU A 54 -3.58 1.14 5.52
N HIS A 55 -4.83 1.54 5.24
CA HIS A 55 -5.66 2.32 6.16
C HIS A 55 -5.97 1.57 7.46
N ASP A 56 -5.90 0.24 7.40
CA ASP A 56 -6.17 -0.69 8.50
C ASP A 56 -4.97 -0.99 9.39
N THR A 57 -3.82 -0.37 9.12
CA THR A 57 -2.57 -0.62 9.85
C THR A 57 -2.39 0.37 11.00
N ARG A 58 -1.92 -0.09 12.17
CA ARG A 58 -1.53 0.76 13.31
C ARG A 58 -0.34 0.19 14.06
N ILE A 59 0.53 1.05 14.56
CA ILE A 59 1.60 0.66 15.50
C ILE A 59 1.18 1.08 16.90
N HIS A 60 1.30 0.16 17.86
CA HIS A 60 1.08 0.43 19.27
C HIS A 60 2.31 0.11 20.08
N ASP A 61 2.58 0.92 21.10
CA ASP A 61 3.62 0.65 22.08
C ASP A 61 3.13 -0.25 23.23
N SER A 62 3.99 -0.48 24.23
CA SER A 62 3.66 -1.31 25.39
C SER A 62 2.56 -0.71 26.28
N ALA A 63 2.38 0.62 26.24
CA ALA A 63 1.29 1.34 26.92
C ALA A 63 -0.02 1.34 26.10
N LYS A 64 -0.05 0.67 24.94
CA LYS A 64 -1.17 0.68 23.97
C LYS A 64 -1.43 2.07 23.38
N GLN A 65 -0.43 2.95 23.39
CA GLN A 65 -0.50 4.22 22.70
C GLN A 65 -0.12 4.03 21.24
N GLU A 66 -0.83 4.73 20.36
CA GLU A 66 -0.59 4.69 18.92
C GLU A 66 0.69 5.45 18.59
N VAL A 67 1.57 4.85 17.81
CA VAL A 67 2.84 5.46 17.37
C VAL A 67 2.63 6.02 15.96
N PRO A 68 2.81 7.34 15.76
CA PRO A 68 2.75 7.96 14.43
C PRO A 68 3.76 7.34 13.47
N TYR A 69 3.35 7.18 12.21
CA TYR A 69 4.20 6.61 11.18
C TYR A 69 3.88 7.19 9.80
N VAL A 70 4.76 6.95 8.83
CA VAL A 70 4.51 7.22 7.41
C VAL A 70 4.89 5.99 6.60
N VAL A 71 4.14 5.73 5.53
CA VAL A 71 4.47 4.67 4.58
C VAL A 71 5.18 5.30 3.38
N LEU A 72 6.34 4.76 3.04
CA LEU A 72 7.06 5.10 1.82
C LEU A 72 7.09 3.85 0.93
N SER A 73 6.67 4.00 -0.32
CA SER A 73 6.75 2.94 -1.33
C SER A 73 7.75 3.31 -2.39
N GLU A 74 8.49 2.31 -2.85
CA GLU A 74 9.32 2.45 -4.03
C GLU A 74 8.47 2.67 -5.29
N PRO A 75 8.92 3.44 -6.28
CA PRO A 75 8.15 3.71 -7.49
C PRO A 75 8.26 2.59 -8.54
N LEU A 76 7.22 2.42 -9.37
CA LEU A 76 7.22 1.54 -10.53
C LEU A 76 8.26 1.98 -11.57
N LEU A 77 9.06 1.03 -12.08
CA LEU A 77 9.89 1.27 -13.27
C LEU A 77 8.98 1.61 -14.46
N LYS A 78 9.44 2.47 -15.36
CA LYS A 78 8.91 2.53 -16.72
C LYS A 78 10.00 2.18 -17.72
N SER A 79 9.53 1.67 -18.87
CA SER A 79 10.32 1.14 -19.98
C SER A 79 11.52 2.01 -20.38
N LYS A 80 12.57 1.36 -20.88
CA LYS A 80 13.76 2.01 -21.49
C LYS A 80 13.40 3.00 -22.60
N SER A 81 12.26 2.82 -23.27
CA SER A 81 11.73 3.76 -24.29
C SER A 81 11.46 5.17 -23.74
N ASP A 82 11.34 5.31 -22.42
CA ASP A 82 10.98 6.57 -21.77
C ASP A 82 12.21 7.28 -21.19
N PHE A 83 13.41 6.71 -21.33
CA PHE A 83 14.65 7.32 -20.84
C PHE A 83 15.12 8.44 -21.76
N ILE A 84 15.21 9.64 -21.20
CA ILE A 84 15.74 10.83 -21.85
C ILE A 84 17.10 11.11 -21.24
N GLU A 85 18.13 11.01 -22.06
CA GLU A 85 19.51 11.19 -21.64
C GLU A 85 19.84 12.66 -21.38
N TYR A 86 20.47 12.89 -20.24
CA TYR A 86 21.28 14.08 -20.01
C TYR A 86 22.69 13.84 -20.53
N THR A 87 23.35 14.91 -20.95
CA THR A 87 24.75 14.82 -21.35
C THR A 87 25.64 14.68 -20.11
N ILE A 88 26.42 13.60 -20.06
CA ILE A 88 27.54 13.47 -19.12
C ILE A 88 28.70 14.30 -19.67
N VAL A 89 29.01 15.41 -19.01
CA VAL A 89 30.08 16.35 -19.40
C VAL A 89 31.45 15.85 -18.95
N SER A 90 31.49 15.16 -17.81
CA SER A 90 32.72 14.59 -17.27
C SER A 90 32.44 13.33 -16.48
N GLN A 91 33.34 12.36 -16.59
CA GLN A 91 33.40 11.19 -15.71
C GLN A 91 34.87 10.88 -15.45
N LYS A 92 35.32 11.12 -14.22
CA LYS A 92 36.73 10.95 -13.81
C LYS A 92 36.79 10.17 -12.51
N HIS A 93 37.80 9.33 -12.40
CA HIS A 93 38.13 8.67 -11.15
C HIS A 93 39.37 9.34 -10.56
N PHE A 94 39.30 9.65 -9.28
CA PHE A 94 40.38 10.14 -8.43
C PHE A 94 40.72 9.07 -7.40
N SER A 95 41.81 9.26 -6.64
CA SER A 95 42.33 8.22 -5.74
C SER A 95 41.31 7.63 -4.78
N THR A 96 40.31 8.40 -4.32
CA THR A 96 39.34 7.97 -3.30
C THR A 96 37.90 8.19 -3.72
N TYR A 97 37.63 8.76 -4.90
CA TYR A 97 36.27 9.05 -5.33
C TYR A 97 36.16 9.15 -6.85
N SER A 98 34.95 8.97 -7.38
CA SER A 98 34.60 9.26 -8.76
C SER A 98 33.74 10.51 -8.85
N GLU A 99 34.00 11.33 -9.86
CA GLU A 99 33.22 12.52 -10.20
C GLU A 99 32.48 12.31 -11.51
N ILE A 100 31.18 12.55 -11.51
CA ILE A 100 30.33 12.51 -12.70
C ILE A 100 29.52 13.80 -12.79
N ILE A 101 29.76 14.57 -13.86
CA ILE A 101 29.10 15.87 -14.09
C ILE A 101 28.08 15.72 -15.21
N ILE A 102 26.87 16.20 -14.93
CA ILE A 102 25.69 16.07 -15.79
C ILE A 102 25.17 17.46 -16.13
N HIS A 103 24.82 17.67 -17.39
CA HIS A 103 24.26 18.93 -17.87
C HIS A 103 22.74 18.87 -17.95
N ASN A 104 22.08 19.82 -17.28
CA ASN A 104 20.64 20.08 -17.34
C ASN A 104 20.40 21.34 -18.20
N PRO A 105 20.38 21.22 -19.54
CA PRO A 105 20.50 22.37 -20.44
C PRO A 105 19.34 23.36 -20.34
N ASN A 106 18.14 22.88 -20.02
CA ASN A 106 16.94 23.72 -19.95
C ASN A 106 16.67 24.25 -18.53
N LYS A 107 17.53 23.93 -17.56
CA LYS A 107 17.28 24.17 -16.14
C LYS A 107 15.93 23.62 -15.71
N ASP A 108 15.64 22.40 -16.16
CA ASP A 108 14.42 21.69 -15.77
C ASP A 108 14.42 21.52 -14.25
N LYS A 109 13.25 21.69 -13.62
CA LYS A 109 13.08 21.41 -12.19
C LYS A 109 13.07 19.90 -12.00
N ILE A 110 14.10 19.38 -11.36
CA ILE A 110 14.28 17.96 -11.14
C ILE A 110 14.55 17.65 -9.66
N SER A 111 14.10 16.49 -9.23
CA SER A 111 14.30 15.94 -7.88
C SER A 111 15.00 14.59 -7.91
N ASN A 112 15.45 14.14 -9.08
CA ASN A 112 16.22 12.92 -9.23
C ASN A 112 16.99 12.91 -10.55
N ILE A 113 18.06 12.12 -10.58
CA ILE A 113 18.77 11.75 -11.79
C ILE A 113 18.95 10.24 -11.80
N ALA A 114 18.69 9.66 -12.97
CA ALA A 114 18.83 8.25 -13.25
C ALA A 114 20.21 7.96 -13.84
N PHE A 115 20.90 6.98 -13.30
CA PHE A 115 22.21 6.52 -13.80
C PHE A 115 22.10 5.08 -14.28
N ASN A 116 22.49 4.83 -15.53
CA ASN A 116 22.69 3.49 -16.06
C ASN A 116 24.09 3.03 -15.72
N ILE A 117 24.23 2.05 -14.84
CA ILE A 117 25.50 1.60 -14.28
C ILE A 117 25.72 0.15 -14.66
N ASN A 118 26.94 -0.24 -15.02
CA ASN A 118 27.26 -1.66 -15.18
C ASN A 118 26.92 -2.41 -13.89
N ASN A 119 26.36 -3.59 -14.08
CA ASN A 119 25.94 -4.45 -13.01
C ASN A 119 27.14 -4.83 -12.15
N SER A 120 26.97 -4.66 -10.84
CA SER A 120 27.91 -5.04 -9.79
C SER A 120 27.13 -5.19 -8.50
N ASP A 121 27.70 -5.88 -7.52
CA ASP A 121 27.21 -6.01 -6.15
C ASP A 121 27.82 -4.95 -5.22
N ALA A 122 28.34 -3.86 -5.80
CA ALA A 122 29.03 -2.81 -5.06
C ALA A 122 28.07 -2.00 -4.18
N TYR A 123 28.51 -1.76 -2.95
CA TYR A 123 27.87 -0.89 -1.98
C TYR A 123 28.75 0.32 -1.73
N LYS A 124 28.26 1.52 -2.05
CA LYS A 124 29.01 2.78 -1.95
C LYS A 124 28.17 3.89 -1.36
N TYR A 125 28.82 4.99 -1.00
CA TYR A 125 28.16 6.25 -0.69
C TYR A 125 28.37 7.25 -1.83
N CYS A 126 27.43 8.19 -1.97
CA CYS A 126 27.54 9.26 -2.94
C CYS A 126 26.89 10.56 -2.46
N GLU A 127 27.26 11.66 -3.09
CA GLU A 127 26.77 13.01 -2.81
C GLU A 127 26.34 13.67 -4.12
N ILE A 128 25.37 14.58 -4.04
CA ILE A 128 24.95 15.40 -5.17
C ILE A 128 25.21 16.86 -4.84
N GLU A 129 25.85 17.55 -5.77
CA GLU A 129 26.03 18.99 -5.76
C GLU A 129 25.44 19.63 -7.01
N GLY A 130 25.08 20.91 -6.90
CA GLY A 130 24.56 21.73 -7.99
C GLY A 130 25.47 22.91 -8.30
N SER A 131 25.56 23.27 -9.57
CA SER A 131 26.32 24.44 -10.04
C SER A 131 25.63 25.10 -11.23
N GLU A 132 25.85 26.40 -11.38
CA GLU A 132 25.43 27.17 -12.55
C GLU A 132 26.55 27.31 -13.59
N ASP A 133 27.81 27.14 -13.20
CA ASP A 133 28.99 27.53 -14.00
C ASP A 133 30.13 26.50 -14.00
N MET A 134 29.93 25.35 -13.35
CA MET A 134 30.93 24.30 -13.11
C MET A 134 32.15 24.73 -12.27
N LYS A 135 32.13 25.94 -11.70
CA LYS A 135 33.23 26.50 -10.89
C LYS A 135 32.86 26.48 -9.41
N GLN A 136 31.68 26.99 -9.07
CA GLN A 136 31.18 26.99 -7.71
C GLN A 136 30.07 25.96 -7.56
N TRP A 137 30.23 25.09 -6.55
CA TRP A 137 29.35 23.97 -6.28
C TRP A 137 28.68 24.16 -4.92
N TYR A 138 27.40 23.79 -4.84
CA TYR A 138 26.58 23.88 -3.65
C TYR A 138 26.02 22.50 -3.33
N SER A 139 25.98 22.14 -2.05
CA SER A 139 25.39 20.88 -1.61
C SER A 139 23.91 20.82 -1.97
N VAL A 140 23.52 19.75 -2.68
CA VAL A 140 22.12 19.42 -2.99
C VAL A 140 21.67 18.21 -2.19
N SER A 141 22.56 17.24 -1.97
CA SER A 141 22.39 16.12 -1.05
C SER A 141 23.74 15.63 -0.54
N ALA A 142 23.95 15.71 0.78
CA ALA A 142 25.26 15.54 1.39
C ALA A 142 25.74 14.10 1.55
N GLN A 143 24.87 13.08 1.61
CA GLN A 143 25.30 11.68 1.62
C GLN A 143 24.12 10.75 1.33
N GLN A 144 24.27 9.84 0.36
CA GLN A 144 23.28 8.86 -0.08
C GLN A 144 23.93 7.50 -0.30
N GLU A 145 23.17 6.43 -0.09
CA GLU A 145 23.61 5.09 -0.44
C GLU A 145 23.46 4.83 -1.94
N LEU A 146 24.56 4.41 -2.57
CA LEU A 146 24.62 3.87 -3.92
C LEU A 146 24.87 2.37 -3.83
N SER A 147 23.81 1.62 -3.55
CA SER A 147 23.83 0.15 -3.59
C SER A 147 23.25 -0.37 -4.89
N LEU A 148 23.99 -1.29 -5.51
CA LEU A 148 23.58 -2.05 -6.68
C LEU A 148 23.24 -3.48 -6.24
N ALA A 149 22.02 -3.91 -6.53
CA ALA A 149 21.61 -5.28 -6.23
C ALA A 149 22.20 -6.23 -7.27
N TYR A 150 22.75 -7.35 -6.82
CA TYR A 150 23.17 -8.45 -7.68
C TYR A 150 22.03 -8.81 -8.66
N ASN A 151 22.37 -8.90 -9.93
CA ASN A 151 21.43 -9.27 -10.98
C ASN A 151 22.10 -10.29 -11.91
N ASP A 152 21.50 -11.45 -12.14
CA ASP A 152 22.05 -12.47 -13.03
C ASP A 152 21.55 -12.35 -14.49
N SER A 153 20.60 -11.44 -14.71
CA SER A 153 19.82 -11.34 -15.93
C SER A 153 20.24 -10.17 -16.81
N TYR A 154 20.95 -9.17 -16.26
CA TYR A 154 21.36 -7.97 -17.00
C TYR A 154 22.84 -7.61 -16.79
N THR A 155 23.47 -7.04 -17.81
CA THR A 155 24.85 -6.53 -17.69
C THR A 155 24.94 -5.16 -17.04
N ASN A 156 23.81 -4.43 -16.99
CA ASN A 156 23.70 -3.07 -16.47
C ASN A 156 22.38 -2.91 -15.70
N THR A 157 22.32 -1.96 -14.77
CA THR A 157 21.12 -1.60 -14.01
C THR A 157 20.97 -0.08 -13.97
N TYR A 158 19.73 0.41 -13.89
CA TYR A 158 19.50 1.82 -13.64
C TYR A 158 19.32 2.07 -12.13
N LYS A 159 19.93 3.13 -11.63
CA LYS A 159 19.76 3.62 -10.26
C LYS A 159 19.35 5.08 -10.27
N CYS A 160 18.24 5.41 -9.62
CA CYS A 160 17.88 6.79 -9.33
C CYS A 160 18.58 7.29 -8.08
N ILE A 161 19.14 8.49 -8.16
CA ILE A 161 19.59 9.29 -7.02
C ILE A 161 18.60 10.44 -6.87
N TYR A 162 18.01 10.58 -5.68
CA TYR A 162 16.95 11.55 -5.39
C TYR A 162 17.48 12.68 -4.54
N PHE A 163 16.93 13.87 -4.72
CA PHE A 163 17.32 15.05 -3.99
C PHE A 163 16.17 16.07 -3.97
N PRO A 164 16.20 17.08 -3.07
CA PRO A 164 15.19 18.14 -3.05
C PRO A 164 15.04 18.79 -4.44
N MET A 165 13.84 19.24 -4.79
CA MET A 165 13.57 19.86 -6.09
C MET A 165 14.51 21.03 -6.37
N ASN A 166 15.29 20.95 -7.45
CA ASN A 166 16.30 21.94 -7.84
C ASN A 166 16.34 22.11 -9.37
N ASN A 167 16.98 23.19 -9.85
CA ASN A 167 17.07 23.52 -11.28
C ASN A 167 18.45 24.03 -11.71
N TYR A 168 19.52 23.60 -11.04
CA TYR A 168 20.89 23.92 -11.43
C TYR A 168 21.17 23.49 -12.88
N SER A 169 22.01 24.27 -13.57
CA SER A 169 22.46 23.96 -14.93
C SER A 169 23.36 22.72 -14.96
N TYR A 170 24.10 22.46 -13.89
CA TYR A 170 24.96 21.29 -13.74
C TYR A 170 24.71 20.59 -12.41
N PHE A 171 24.69 19.27 -12.46
CA PHE A 171 24.71 18.42 -11.28
C PHE A 171 25.99 17.60 -11.27
N ARG A 172 26.59 17.45 -10.09
CA ARG A 172 27.78 16.63 -9.87
C ARG A 172 27.48 15.53 -8.87
N LEU A 173 27.65 14.28 -9.31
CA LEU A 173 27.65 13.10 -8.46
C LEU A 173 29.08 12.81 -8.04
N LEU A 174 29.32 12.78 -6.73
CA LEU A 174 30.57 12.32 -6.13
C LEU A 174 30.31 10.93 -5.54
N VAL A 175 31.04 9.90 -5.97
CA VAL A 175 30.92 8.54 -5.46
C VAL A 175 32.15 8.19 -4.66
N ASP A 176 31.99 7.77 -3.40
CA ASP A 176 33.08 7.34 -2.55
C ASP A 176 33.64 5.98 -3.02
N ASP A 177 34.94 5.96 -3.32
CA ASP A 177 35.70 4.82 -3.82
C ASP A 177 36.80 4.37 -2.84
N TRP A 178 36.81 4.82 -1.58
CA TRP A 178 37.92 4.66 -0.61
C TRP A 178 38.48 3.22 -0.48
N HIS A 179 37.67 2.20 -0.76
CA HIS A 179 38.06 0.79 -0.72
C HIS A 179 37.60 -0.05 -1.92
N ALA A 180 37.22 0.58 -3.03
CA ALA A 180 36.62 -0.12 -4.17
C ALA A 180 36.97 0.53 -5.52
N GLN A 181 36.88 -0.25 -6.60
CA GLN A 181 37.07 0.24 -7.96
C GLN A 181 35.88 1.11 -8.41
N PRO A 182 36.08 2.14 -9.25
CA PRO A 182 35.01 3.04 -9.70
C PRO A 182 33.87 2.31 -10.41
N LEU A 183 32.66 2.84 -10.30
CA LEU A 183 31.51 2.30 -11.04
C LEU A 183 31.54 2.78 -12.50
N LYS A 184 31.25 1.87 -13.43
CA LYS A 184 31.10 2.23 -14.84
C LYS A 184 29.68 2.76 -15.10
N ILE A 185 29.55 4.07 -15.13
CA ILE A 185 28.34 4.76 -15.59
C ILE A 185 28.36 4.83 -17.12
N ASN A 186 27.26 4.39 -17.73
CA ASN A 186 27.06 4.34 -19.18
C ASN A 186 26.28 5.55 -19.70
N SER A 187 25.25 5.96 -18.95
CA SER A 187 24.43 7.12 -19.28
C SER A 187 23.75 7.67 -18.02
N ALA A 188 23.34 8.93 -18.08
CA ALA A 188 22.58 9.61 -17.04
C ALA A 188 21.38 10.32 -17.68
N GLY A 189 20.28 10.50 -16.94
CA GLY A 189 19.08 11.05 -17.54
C GLY A 189 17.89 11.13 -16.58
N TRP A 190 16.71 11.20 -17.17
CA TRP A 190 15.44 11.08 -16.46
C TRP A 190 14.45 10.30 -17.32
N PHE A 191 13.39 9.81 -16.70
CA PHE A 191 12.37 9.03 -17.41
C PHE A 191 11.12 9.89 -17.56
N ARG A 192 10.62 10.01 -18.79
CA ARG A 192 9.49 10.88 -19.17
C ARG A 192 8.24 10.65 -18.31
N ASN A 193 8.05 9.42 -17.82
CA ASN A 193 6.80 9.03 -17.16
C ASN A 193 6.90 8.28 -15.84
N SER A 194 8.06 7.84 -15.32
CA SER A 194 8.17 7.40 -13.91
C SER A 194 9.60 7.09 -13.55
N VAL A 195 9.79 7.01 -12.25
CA VAL A 195 11.03 6.90 -11.52
C VAL A 195 11.58 5.46 -11.53
N ILE A 196 12.90 5.28 -11.57
CA ILE A 196 13.56 3.98 -11.76
C ILE A 196 13.69 3.14 -10.49
N ALA A 197 13.56 1.83 -10.73
CA ALA A 197 13.98 0.66 -9.96
C ALA A 197 13.70 0.77 -8.48
N GLY A 198 12.41 0.81 -8.17
CA GLY A 198 11.99 0.35 -6.87
C GLY A 198 12.55 -1.02 -6.57
N LYS A 199 13.07 -1.22 -5.35
CA LYS A 199 13.34 -2.55 -4.84
C LYS A 199 12.05 -3.35 -4.91
N HIS A 200 12.09 -4.57 -5.45
CA HIS A 200 10.94 -5.46 -5.48
C HIS A 200 11.19 -6.64 -4.53
N ASN A 201 10.11 -7.09 -3.88
CA ASN A 201 10.06 -8.34 -3.14
C ASN A 201 9.43 -9.42 -4.02
N GLU A 202 10.01 -10.61 -4.01
CA GLU A 202 9.43 -11.78 -4.69
C GLU A 202 8.13 -12.21 -4.00
N VAL A 203 7.11 -12.48 -4.79
CA VAL A 203 5.81 -12.97 -4.34
C VAL A 203 5.74 -14.48 -4.57
N VAL A 204 5.36 -15.22 -3.53
CA VAL A 204 5.22 -16.67 -3.60
C VAL A 204 3.83 -17.04 -4.13
N PHE A 205 3.77 -17.93 -5.11
CA PHE A 205 2.54 -18.44 -5.71
C PHE A 205 2.71 -19.88 -6.19
N THR A 206 1.59 -20.56 -6.42
CA THR A 206 1.55 -21.79 -7.21
C THR A 206 1.08 -21.48 -8.62
N LYS A 207 1.55 -22.26 -9.60
CA LYS A 207 1.18 -22.08 -11.01
C LYS A 207 0.70 -23.38 -11.66
N ALA A 208 -0.28 -23.26 -12.54
CA ALA A 208 -0.68 -24.31 -13.48
C ALA A 208 -0.75 -23.72 -14.89
N ILE A 209 -0.24 -24.46 -15.88
CA ILE A 209 -0.26 -24.04 -17.29
C ILE A 209 -1.06 -25.08 -18.07
N THR A 210 -2.04 -24.61 -18.82
CA THR A 210 -2.92 -25.45 -19.64
C THR A 210 -3.07 -24.88 -21.05
N GLU A 211 -3.24 -25.76 -22.03
CA GLU A 211 -3.52 -25.36 -23.41
C GLU A 211 -5.01 -25.60 -23.72
N ASP A 212 -5.72 -24.53 -24.10
CA ASP A 212 -7.03 -24.60 -24.71
C ASP A 212 -6.88 -24.67 -26.23
N LYS A 213 -6.89 -25.89 -26.75
CA LYS A 213 -6.74 -26.16 -28.19
C LYS A 213 -7.94 -25.68 -29.02
N ILE A 214 -9.13 -25.59 -28.43
CA ILE A 214 -10.35 -25.19 -29.14
C ILE A 214 -10.31 -23.70 -29.39
N ASN A 215 -10.01 -22.92 -28.36
CA ASN A 215 -9.93 -21.46 -28.46
C ASN A 215 -8.52 -20.95 -28.82
N LYS A 216 -7.57 -21.86 -29.09
CA LYS A 216 -6.18 -21.57 -29.48
C LYS A 216 -5.46 -20.65 -28.50
N LYS A 217 -5.54 -20.99 -27.21
CA LYS A 217 -5.02 -20.18 -26.10
C LYS A 217 -4.19 -21.00 -25.14
N THR A 218 -3.18 -20.38 -24.54
CA THR A 218 -2.49 -20.90 -23.36
C THR A 218 -3.02 -20.16 -22.15
N ILE A 219 -3.42 -20.89 -21.11
CA ILE A 219 -3.93 -20.32 -19.86
C ILE A 219 -2.96 -20.68 -18.75
N ILE A 220 -2.46 -19.65 -18.06
CA ILE A 220 -1.59 -19.78 -16.89
C ILE A 220 -2.40 -19.31 -15.68
N GLN A 221 -2.70 -20.21 -14.77
CA GLN A 221 -3.35 -19.89 -13.49
C GLN A 221 -2.28 -19.67 -12.43
N LEU A 222 -2.30 -18.51 -11.77
CA LEU A 222 -1.47 -18.21 -10.62
C LEU A 222 -2.36 -18.08 -9.38
N SER A 223 -2.05 -18.84 -8.33
CA SER A 223 -2.80 -18.85 -7.07
C SER A 223 -1.90 -18.44 -5.90
N PHE A 224 -2.40 -17.51 -5.10
CA PHE A 224 -1.74 -16.96 -3.91
C PHE A 224 -2.42 -17.49 -2.62
N SER A 225 -1.72 -17.42 -1.49
CA SER A 225 -2.26 -17.90 -0.21
C SER A 225 -3.46 -17.06 0.27
N ASN A 226 -3.39 -15.76 0.06
CA ASN A 226 -4.47 -14.79 0.29
C ASN A 226 -4.51 -13.79 -0.87
N ASN A 227 -5.41 -12.79 -0.81
CA ASN A 227 -5.32 -11.64 -1.71
C ASN A 227 -3.93 -11.03 -1.62
N GLN A 228 -3.25 -11.00 -2.74
CA GLN A 228 -1.86 -10.60 -2.83
C GLN A 228 -1.72 -9.49 -3.85
N GLU A 229 -1.13 -8.39 -3.41
CA GLU A 229 -0.76 -7.33 -4.31
C GLU A 229 0.49 -7.73 -5.10
N VAL A 230 0.42 -7.56 -6.41
CA VAL A 230 1.50 -7.80 -7.37
C VAL A 230 1.62 -6.55 -8.20
N ASP A 231 2.82 -6.00 -8.27
CA ASP A 231 3.12 -4.80 -9.04
C ASP A 231 3.76 -5.12 -10.38
N ARG A 232 4.37 -6.31 -10.49
CA ARG A 232 5.04 -6.76 -11.71
C ARG A 232 5.01 -8.26 -11.90
N ILE A 233 4.94 -8.68 -13.17
CA ILE A 233 5.12 -10.07 -13.60
C ILE A 233 6.27 -10.14 -14.62
N ASP A 234 7.25 -11.00 -14.37
CA ASP A 234 8.34 -11.27 -15.31
C ASP A 234 8.15 -12.66 -15.93
N PHE A 235 8.50 -12.78 -17.21
CA PHE A 235 8.48 -14.03 -17.96
C PHE A 235 9.87 -14.34 -18.50
N ARG A 236 10.22 -15.63 -18.50
CA ARG A 236 11.34 -16.17 -19.26
C ARG A 236 10.81 -17.23 -20.22
N ILE A 237 10.94 -16.98 -21.51
CA ILE A 237 10.43 -17.85 -22.57
C ILE A 237 11.60 -18.62 -23.17
N LYS A 238 11.51 -19.95 -23.17
CA LYS A 238 12.56 -20.86 -23.66
C LYS A 238 12.44 -21.10 -25.17
N SER A 239 11.22 -21.28 -25.68
CA SER A 239 10.98 -21.53 -27.10
C SER A 239 9.58 -21.06 -27.54
N PRO A 240 9.39 -20.71 -28.83
CA PRO A 240 10.40 -20.60 -29.90
C PRO A 240 11.26 -19.34 -29.76
N ARG A 241 12.34 -19.24 -30.56
CA ARG A 241 13.27 -18.09 -30.53
C ARG A 241 12.60 -16.76 -30.93
N LEU A 242 11.70 -16.81 -31.91
CA LEU A 242 10.97 -15.64 -32.42
C LEU A 242 9.49 -15.83 -32.17
N TYR A 243 8.87 -14.89 -31.47
CA TYR A 243 7.44 -14.91 -31.19
C TYR A 243 6.92 -13.50 -30.94
N MET A 244 5.63 -13.33 -31.18
CA MET A 244 4.82 -12.20 -30.76
C MET A 244 3.42 -12.72 -30.44
N ARG A 245 2.95 -12.54 -29.21
CA ARG A 245 1.68 -13.05 -28.70
C ARG A 245 0.98 -11.96 -27.91
N GLN A 246 -0.31 -11.77 -28.17
CA GLN A 246 -1.15 -10.96 -27.29
C GLN A 246 -1.46 -11.77 -26.04
N ALA A 247 -1.39 -11.12 -24.89
CA ALA A 247 -1.71 -11.71 -23.61
C ALA A 247 -2.59 -10.77 -22.77
N ALA A 248 -3.36 -11.37 -21.87
CA ALA A 248 -4.26 -10.67 -20.97
C ALA A 248 -4.25 -11.30 -19.58
N ILE A 249 -4.22 -10.49 -18.53
CA ILE A 249 -4.45 -10.90 -17.15
C ILE A 249 -5.91 -10.63 -16.81
N TYR A 250 -6.59 -11.64 -16.26
CA TYR A 250 -7.95 -11.51 -15.77
C TYR A 250 -8.14 -12.26 -14.45
N THR A 251 -9.22 -11.94 -13.75
CA THR A 251 -9.72 -12.72 -12.62
C THR A 251 -11.20 -13.07 -12.82
N ASN A 252 -11.66 -14.12 -12.15
CA ASN A 252 -13.06 -14.54 -12.21
C ASN A 252 -13.85 -13.87 -11.08
N ARG A 253 -14.96 -13.21 -11.44
CA ARG A 253 -15.84 -12.52 -10.52
C ARG A 253 -17.24 -13.10 -10.53
N GLU A 254 -17.97 -12.84 -9.46
CA GLU A 254 -19.40 -13.15 -9.35
C GLU A 254 -20.17 -11.89 -8.94
N ARG A 255 -21.27 -11.60 -9.62
CA ARG A 255 -22.19 -10.52 -9.23
C ARG A 255 -23.61 -11.04 -9.05
N GLN A 256 -24.30 -10.47 -8.07
CA GLN A 256 -25.72 -10.72 -7.85
C GLN A 256 -26.54 -9.85 -8.81
N LEU A 257 -27.40 -10.50 -9.59
CA LEU A 257 -28.40 -9.88 -10.44
C LEU A 257 -29.75 -9.82 -9.72
N LYS A 258 -30.71 -9.11 -10.32
CA LYS A 258 -32.11 -9.10 -9.87
C LYS A 258 -32.64 -10.54 -9.82
N HIS A 259 -33.55 -10.79 -8.87
CA HIS A 259 -34.18 -12.12 -8.64
C HIS A 259 -33.21 -13.23 -8.18
N ASN A 260 -32.23 -12.92 -7.32
CA ASN A 260 -31.30 -13.90 -6.71
C ASN A 260 -30.55 -14.77 -7.73
N LYS A 261 -30.23 -14.22 -8.91
CA LYS A 261 -29.39 -14.90 -9.89
C LYS A 261 -27.95 -14.43 -9.74
N THR A 262 -27.00 -15.35 -9.68
CA THR A 262 -25.58 -15.04 -9.71
C THR A 262 -25.06 -15.18 -11.14
N GLU A 263 -24.31 -14.19 -11.62
CA GLU A 263 -23.59 -14.25 -12.89
C GLU A 263 -22.09 -14.29 -12.62
N LYS A 264 -21.39 -15.27 -13.21
CA LYS A 264 -19.93 -15.31 -13.22
C LYS A 264 -19.41 -14.64 -14.48
N TYR A 265 -18.41 -13.78 -14.35
CA TYR A 265 -17.79 -13.11 -15.48
C TYR A 265 -16.28 -12.98 -15.29
N ARG A 266 -15.57 -12.77 -16.40
CA ARG A 266 -14.13 -12.47 -16.38
C ARG A 266 -13.96 -10.97 -16.29
N GLU A 267 -13.23 -10.51 -15.28
CA GLU A 267 -12.79 -9.13 -15.16
C GLU A 267 -11.39 -9.02 -15.74
N LEU A 268 -11.25 -8.32 -16.87
CA LEU A 268 -9.97 -8.01 -17.49
C LEU A 268 -9.23 -6.99 -16.62
N LEU A 269 -7.98 -7.31 -16.26
CA LEU A 269 -7.15 -6.46 -15.40
C LEU A 269 -6.10 -5.72 -16.23
N VAL A 270 -5.36 -6.43 -17.09
CA VAL A 270 -4.27 -5.85 -17.90
C VAL A 270 -4.15 -6.59 -19.24
N GLU A 271 -3.81 -5.88 -20.32
CA GLU A 271 -3.42 -6.46 -21.62
C GLU A 271 -2.01 -6.06 -22.00
N PHE A 272 -1.26 -6.96 -22.64
CA PHE A 272 0.12 -6.72 -23.07
C PHE A 272 0.53 -7.66 -24.22
N ASN A 273 1.70 -7.42 -24.80
CA ASN A 273 2.30 -8.28 -25.82
C ASN A 273 3.55 -8.95 -25.28
N LEU A 274 3.61 -10.27 -25.38
CA LEU A 274 4.83 -11.06 -25.20
C LEU A 274 5.56 -11.12 -26.54
N SER A 275 6.74 -10.54 -26.62
CA SER A 275 7.52 -10.51 -27.86
C SER A 275 9.00 -10.76 -27.61
N SER A 276 9.64 -11.52 -28.49
CA SER A 276 11.08 -11.82 -28.40
C SER A 276 12.00 -10.61 -28.61
N ASP A 277 11.47 -9.49 -29.12
CA ASP A 277 12.18 -8.22 -29.33
C ASP A 277 11.92 -7.18 -28.22
N ALA A 278 11.11 -7.52 -27.23
CA ALA A 278 10.74 -6.65 -26.12
C ALA A 278 11.24 -7.21 -24.77
N VAL A 279 11.23 -6.35 -23.76
CA VAL A 279 11.39 -6.80 -22.37
C VAL A 279 10.17 -7.61 -21.96
N LEU A 280 10.39 -8.65 -21.16
CA LEU A 280 9.35 -9.60 -20.74
C LEU A 280 8.96 -9.41 -19.28
N PHE A 281 9.01 -8.17 -18.80
CA PHE A 281 8.44 -7.77 -17.53
C PHE A 281 7.30 -6.79 -17.77
N PHE A 282 6.24 -6.91 -16.98
CA PHE A 282 5.03 -6.13 -17.14
C PHE A 282 4.61 -5.60 -15.78
N ASP A 283 4.54 -4.28 -15.66
CA ASP A 283 3.98 -3.63 -14.48
C ASP A 283 2.45 -3.74 -14.52
N VAL A 284 1.86 -4.17 -13.42
CA VAL A 284 0.43 -4.51 -13.29
C VAL A 284 -0.16 -3.72 -12.11
N PRO A 285 -0.33 -2.40 -12.25
CA PRO A 285 -0.79 -1.57 -11.14
C PRO A 285 -2.19 -2.00 -10.69
N HIS A 286 -2.42 -1.96 -9.37
CA HIS A 286 -3.71 -2.29 -8.75
C HIS A 286 -4.14 -3.77 -8.79
N LEU A 287 -3.23 -4.69 -9.11
CA LEU A 287 -3.52 -6.12 -8.97
C LEU A 287 -3.47 -6.53 -7.50
N ASN A 288 -4.60 -6.86 -6.87
CA ASN A 288 -4.65 -7.42 -5.52
C ASN A 288 -5.63 -8.58 -5.45
N GLU A 289 -5.18 -9.77 -5.84
CA GLU A 289 -6.02 -10.94 -6.04
C GLU A 289 -5.46 -12.17 -5.37
N LYS A 290 -6.35 -13.07 -4.96
CA LYS A 290 -5.95 -14.41 -4.53
C LYS A 290 -5.68 -15.34 -5.71
N GLU A 291 -6.29 -15.07 -6.85
CA GLU A 291 -6.15 -15.87 -8.06
C GLU A 291 -6.26 -14.99 -9.31
N ILE A 292 -5.32 -15.20 -10.23
CA ILE A 292 -5.29 -14.54 -11.53
C ILE A 292 -5.02 -15.56 -12.64
N PHE A 293 -5.43 -15.21 -13.85
CA PHE A 293 -5.22 -16.00 -15.05
C PHE A 293 -4.53 -15.13 -16.10
N ILE A 294 -3.43 -15.62 -16.65
CA ILE A 294 -2.79 -15.04 -17.83
C ILE A 294 -3.20 -15.87 -19.04
N GLU A 295 -3.93 -15.27 -19.96
CA GLU A 295 -4.29 -15.86 -21.25
C GLU A 295 -3.29 -15.39 -22.30
N ILE A 296 -2.73 -16.30 -23.09
CA ILE A 296 -1.84 -16.01 -24.22
C ILE A 296 -2.50 -16.55 -25.48
N GLU A 297 -2.72 -15.69 -26.48
CA GLU A 297 -3.29 -16.11 -27.76
C GLU A 297 -2.25 -16.81 -28.63
N ASN A 298 -2.43 -18.11 -28.85
CA ASN A 298 -1.51 -18.91 -29.67
C ASN A 298 -1.76 -18.71 -31.18
N LYS A 299 -3.01 -18.42 -31.57
CA LYS A 299 -3.47 -18.45 -32.97
C LYS A 299 -3.10 -19.81 -33.59
N ASP A 300 -2.50 -19.83 -34.78
CA ASP A 300 -2.08 -21.08 -35.44
C ASP A 300 -0.69 -21.57 -35.00
N ASN A 301 -0.08 -20.95 -33.99
CA ASN A 301 1.24 -21.34 -33.51
C ASN A 301 1.14 -22.35 -32.36
N PRO A 302 2.19 -23.17 -32.13
CA PRO A 302 2.30 -23.92 -30.89
C PRO A 302 2.36 -22.99 -29.66
N PRO A 303 1.96 -23.48 -28.47
CA PRO A 303 2.15 -22.78 -27.20
C PRO A 303 3.61 -22.37 -26.96
N LEU A 304 3.82 -21.25 -26.26
CA LEU A 304 5.14 -20.85 -25.80
C LEU A 304 5.63 -21.81 -24.70
N GLU A 305 6.88 -22.24 -24.76
CA GLU A 305 7.53 -22.95 -23.67
C GLU A 305 8.06 -21.93 -22.66
N ILE A 306 7.40 -21.82 -21.51
CA ILE A 306 7.73 -20.85 -20.45
C ILE A 306 8.70 -21.49 -19.47
N GLU A 307 9.92 -20.97 -19.38
CA GLU A 307 10.96 -21.41 -18.44
C GLU A 307 10.59 -21.00 -17.01
N SER A 308 10.31 -19.71 -16.81
CA SER A 308 9.93 -19.17 -15.51
C SER A 308 8.95 -18.02 -15.62
N ILE A 309 8.21 -17.84 -14.53
CA ILE A 309 7.34 -16.69 -14.28
C ILE A 309 7.69 -16.27 -12.86
N SER A 310 7.87 -14.97 -12.62
CA SER A 310 7.98 -14.41 -11.27
C SER A 310 6.96 -13.29 -11.09
N CYS A 311 6.45 -13.15 -9.87
CA CYS A 311 5.55 -12.09 -9.48
C CYS A 311 6.27 -11.27 -8.41
N LYS A 312 6.19 -9.95 -8.53
CA LYS A 312 6.97 -9.01 -7.72
C LYS A 312 6.06 -7.96 -7.15
N GLN A 313 6.30 -7.61 -5.89
CA GLN A 313 5.66 -6.48 -5.22
C GLN A 313 6.69 -5.40 -4.97
N LEU A 314 6.34 -4.13 -5.19
CA LEU A 314 7.17 -2.99 -4.83
C LEU A 314 7.44 -3.00 -3.32
N ALA A 315 8.70 -2.78 -2.96
CA ALA A 315 9.07 -2.63 -1.57
C ALA A 315 8.40 -1.38 -1.00
N SER A 316 7.85 -1.54 0.19
CA SER A 316 7.30 -0.44 0.97
C SER A 316 7.80 -0.55 2.39
N TYR A 317 7.89 0.59 3.05
CA TYR A 317 8.48 0.71 4.37
C TYR A 317 7.61 1.58 5.25
N ILE A 318 7.47 1.18 6.51
CA ILE A 318 6.95 2.06 7.55
C ILE A 318 8.13 2.78 8.19
N ILE A 319 8.03 4.12 8.26
CA ILE A 319 8.96 4.95 9.01
C ILE A 319 8.25 5.48 10.26
N CYS A 320 8.84 5.26 11.43
CA CYS A 320 8.30 5.71 12.72
C CYS A 320 9.42 5.92 13.75
N ASP A 321 9.16 6.75 14.76
CA ASP A 321 10.08 6.98 15.88
C ASP A 321 9.90 5.88 16.95
N LEU A 322 10.98 5.16 17.27
CA LEU A 322 10.99 4.05 18.22
C LEU A 322 12.07 4.25 19.28
N ASN A 323 11.72 3.88 20.51
CA ASN A 323 12.62 3.82 21.66
C ASN A 323 13.13 2.40 21.97
N ALA A 324 14.43 2.25 22.23
CA ALA A 324 15.12 0.97 22.45
C ALA A 324 14.55 0.12 23.59
N ASN A 325 14.02 0.75 24.63
CA ASN A 325 13.51 0.07 25.83
C ASN A 325 12.01 -0.19 25.81
N ASN A 326 11.33 0.08 24.70
CA ASN A 326 9.90 -0.13 24.56
C ASN A 326 9.62 -1.31 23.62
N LYS A 327 8.42 -1.90 23.74
CA LYS A 327 7.96 -2.99 22.87
C LYS A 327 6.86 -2.47 21.98
N TYR A 328 6.92 -2.79 20.70
CA TYR A 328 5.96 -2.31 19.73
C TYR A 328 5.29 -3.47 19.00
N HIS A 329 4.02 -3.25 18.67
CA HIS A 329 3.20 -4.19 17.91
C HIS A 329 2.58 -3.49 16.72
N LEU A 330 2.82 -4.04 15.53
CA LEU A 330 2.09 -3.70 14.33
C LEU A 330 0.78 -4.48 14.33
N ARG A 331 -0.35 -3.81 14.14
CA ARG A 331 -1.69 -4.39 14.11
C ARG A 331 -2.39 -4.03 12.80
N PHE A 332 -3.09 -4.98 12.21
CA PHE A 332 -3.68 -4.85 10.88
C PHE A 332 -4.86 -5.80 10.66
N GLY A 333 -5.53 -5.65 9.52
CA GLY A 333 -6.66 -6.45 9.09
C GLY A 333 -7.99 -5.99 9.70
N ASN A 334 -8.12 -4.70 10.00
CA ASN A 334 -9.39 -4.04 10.33
C ASN A 334 -9.82 -3.08 9.22
N THR A 335 -10.52 -3.61 8.22
CA THR A 335 -10.96 -2.89 7.00
C THR A 335 -11.98 -1.77 7.24
N THR A 336 -12.41 -1.54 8.48
CA THR A 336 -13.36 -0.47 8.83
C THR A 336 -12.69 0.81 9.30
N LEU A 337 -11.37 0.79 9.49
CA LEU A 337 -10.60 1.96 9.92
C LEU A 337 -10.46 2.96 8.77
N LYS A 338 -10.17 4.21 9.13
CA LYS A 338 -9.74 5.23 8.18
C LYS A 338 -8.22 5.31 8.16
N VAL A 339 -7.66 5.83 7.08
CA VAL A 339 -6.24 6.19 7.01
C VAL A 339 -5.92 7.13 8.17
N PRO A 340 -4.86 6.89 8.96
CA PRO A 340 -4.48 7.79 10.03
C PRO A 340 -3.84 9.07 9.47
N GLU A 341 -4.11 10.19 10.12
CA GLU A 341 -3.51 11.49 9.79
C GLU A 341 -2.47 11.83 10.87
N TYR A 342 -1.19 11.69 10.53
CA TYR A 342 -0.08 12.01 11.42
C TYR A 342 0.78 13.13 10.84
N ASP A 343 1.35 13.96 11.71
CA ASP A 343 2.24 15.05 11.27
C ASP A 343 3.47 14.55 10.51
N LEU A 344 3.94 13.32 10.76
CA LEU A 344 5.13 12.74 10.13
C LEU A 344 5.03 12.71 8.60
N SER A 345 3.82 12.62 8.02
CA SER A 345 3.63 12.68 6.57
C SER A 345 4.06 14.01 5.96
N ASN A 346 4.05 15.10 6.72
CA ASN A 346 4.45 16.43 6.25
C ASN A 346 5.98 16.61 6.22
N PHE A 347 6.73 15.72 6.86
CA PHE A 347 8.18 15.82 7.00
C PHE A 347 8.94 14.76 6.21
N VAL A 348 8.29 14.10 5.24
CA VAL A 348 8.91 13.04 4.40
C VAL A 348 10.21 13.51 3.74
N SER A 349 10.29 14.78 3.30
CA SER A 349 11.51 15.36 2.71
C SER A 349 12.66 15.55 3.69
N SER A 350 12.38 15.52 5.00
CA SER A 350 13.35 15.69 6.09
C SER A 350 13.78 14.35 6.71
N ILE A 351 13.18 13.23 6.29
CA ILE A 351 13.55 11.90 6.77
C ILE A 351 14.95 11.55 6.25
N PRO A 352 15.91 11.20 7.12
CA PRO A 352 17.22 10.74 6.68
C PRO A 352 17.09 9.52 5.77
N GLN A 353 17.90 9.46 4.70
CA GLN A 353 17.85 8.31 3.79
C GLN A 353 18.36 7.02 4.44
N LEU A 354 19.37 7.13 5.31
CA LEU A 354 19.90 6.01 6.06
C LEU A 354 19.20 5.94 7.43
N LEU A 355 18.37 4.91 7.60
CA LEU A 355 17.67 4.62 8.83
C LEU A 355 18.06 3.23 9.33
N PRO A 356 18.20 3.03 10.66
CA PRO A 356 18.31 1.70 11.21
C PRO A 356 17.06 0.88 10.86
N GLU A 357 17.26 -0.38 10.50
CA GLU A 357 16.17 -1.29 10.16
C GLU A 357 15.65 -2.01 11.41
N ALA A 358 14.33 -1.95 11.58
CA ALA A 358 13.59 -2.81 12.49
C ALA A 358 12.83 -3.87 11.68
N SER A 359 12.64 -5.05 12.26
CA SER A 359 12.05 -6.18 11.56
C SER A 359 10.71 -6.58 12.16
N ILE A 360 9.83 -7.13 11.34
CA ILE A 360 8.55 -7.64 11.78
C ILE A 360 8.71 -9.12 12.13
N GLY A 361 8.34 -9.48 13.36
CA GLY A 361 8.32 -10.87 13.82
C GLY A 361 7.13 -11.65 13.27
N PHE A 362 6.95 -12.88 13.76
CA PHE A 362 5.85 -13.74 13.32
C PHE A 362 4.47 -13.11 13.53
N ILE A 363 3.63 -13.25 12.51
CA ILE A 363 2.24 -12.81 12.52
C ILE A 363 1.42 -13.73 13.44
N LYS A 364 0.66 -13.13 14.34
CA LYS A 364 -0.29 -13.81 15.22
C LYS A 364 -1.69 -13.34 14.87
N GLN A 365 -2.62 -14.27 14.69
CA GLN A 365 -4.03 -13.94 14.64
C GLN A 365 -4.47 -13.45 16.03
N VAL A 366 -5.16 -12.30 16.03
CA VAL A 366 -5.80 -11.79 17.24
C VAL A 366 -7.20 -12.42 17.25
N PRO A 367 -7.52 -13.27 18.24
CA PRO A 367 -8.88 -13.77 18.36
C PRO A 367 -9.79 -12.55 18.46
N LYS A 368 -10.85 -12.51 17.63
CA LYS A 368 -11.91 -11.51 17.80
C LYS A 368 -12.26 -11.53 19.26
N SER A 369 -12.04 -10.43 19.94
CA SER A 369 -12.44 -10.31 21.33
C SER A 369 -13.96 -10.43 21.32
N THR A 370 -14.44 -11.63 21.60
CA THR A 370 -15.66 -11.82 22.38
C THR A 370 -15.33 -11.33 23.80
N THR A 371 -14.88 -10.08 23.95
CA THR A 371 -15.23 -9.31 25.13
C THR A 371 -16.73 -9.42 25.14
N GLY A 372 -17.24 -9.98 26.22
CA GLY A 372 -18.58 -10.52 26.27
C GLY A 372 -19.53 -9.63 25.50
N VAL A 373 -20.45 -10.28 24.78
CA VAL A 373 -21.81 -9.84 24.98
C VAL A 373 -21.98 -9.81 26.50
N GLU A 374 -21.65 -8.69 27.17
CA GLU A 374 -22.47 -8.24 28.27
C GLU A 374 -23.83 -8.38 27.66
N GLU A 375 -24.56 -9.42 28.12
CA GLU A 375 -25.94 -9.69 27.76
C GLU A 375 -26.54 -8.34 27.48
N LYS A 376 -27.03 -8.08 26.26
CA LYS A 376 -27.72 -6.83 25.92
C LYS A 376 -28.46 -6.44 27.18
N HIS A 377 -27.93 -5.49 27.96
CA HIS A 377 -28.57 -5.15 29.21
C HIS A 377 -29.84 -4.55 28.68
N LYS A 378 -30.95 -5.29 28.84
CA LYS A 378 -32.23 -4.99 28.21
C LYS A 378 -32.40 -3.50 28.33
N SER A 379 -32.53 -2.81 27.20
CA SER A 379 -32.66 -1.36 27.20
C SER A 379 -33.68 -0.99 28.28
N PHE A 380 -33.53 0.10 29.02
CA PHE A 380 -34.43 0.42 30.14
C PHE A 380 -35.93 0.26 29.77
N PHE A 381 -36.27 0.54 28.52
CA PHE A 381 -37.58 0.36 27.91
C PHE A 381 -38.06 -1.11 27.76
N GLU A 382 -37.12 -2.06 27.69
CA GLU A 382 -37.33 -3.51 27.63
C GLU A 382 -37.35 -4.18 29.02
N THR A 383 -37.14 -3.41 30.10
CA THR A 383 -37.17 -3.96 31.46
C THR A 383 -38.61 -4.17 31.92
N ARG A 384 -38.89 -5.28 32.63
CA ARG A 384 -40.24 -5.64 33.09
C ARG A 384 -40.90 -4.51 33.90
N GLN A 385 -40.13 -3.80 34.71
CA GLN A 385 -40.61 -2.68 35.52
C GLN A 385 -41.10 -1.50 34.68
N PHE A 386 -40.44 -1.19 33.55
CA PHE A 386 -40.85 -0.12 32.64
C PHE A 386 -42.16 -0.47 31.92
N LEU A 387 -42.34 -1.73 31.51
CA LEU A 387 -43.61 -2.18 30.92
C LEU A 387 -44.77 -2.07 31.92
N TRP A 388 -44.55 -2.40 33.20
CA TRP A 388 -45.55 -2.21 34.26
C TRP A 388 -45.83 -0.73 34.55
N LEU A 389 -44.82 0.14 34.48
CA LEU A 389 -44.99 1.60 34.59
C LEU A 389 -45.90 2.12 33.46
N CYS A 390 -45.64 1.73 32.21
CA CYS A 390 -46.46 2.10 31.06
C CYS A 390 -47.91 1.57 31.19
N LEU A 391 -48.08 0.34 31.67
CA LEU A 391 -49.40 -0.24 31.91
C LEU A 391 -50.17 0.55 32.99
N GLY A 392 -49.50 0.91 34.08
CA GLY A 392 -50.07 1.70 35.17
C GLY A 392 -50.47 3.11 34.73
N ILE A 393 -49.61 3.78 33.97
CA ILE A 393 -49.92 5.11 33.39
C ILE A 393 -51.12 4.99 32.44
N GLY A 394 -51.16 3.96 31.59
CA GLY A 394 -52.29 3.71 30.68
C GLY A 394 -53.61 3.52 31.43
N THR A 395 -53.61 2.78 32.54
CA THR A 395 -54.82 2.57 33.35
C THR A 395 -55.29 3.86 34.01
N ILE A 396 -54.36 4.68 34.52
CA ILE A 396 -54.70 5.98 35.12
C ILE A 396 -55.31 6.93 34.08
N VAL A 397 -54.74 6.97 32.87
CA VAL A 397 -55.26 7.80 31.76
C VAL A 397 -56.66 7.36 31.37
N ILE A 398 -56.89 6.05 31.18
CA ILE A 398 -58.22 5.51 30.86
C ILE A 398 -59.21 5.84 31.97
N PHE A 399 -58.84 5.64 33.24
CA PHE A 399 -59.71 5.96 34.37
C PHE A 399 -60.09 7.45 34.42
N PHE A 400 -59.13 8.35 34.15
CA PHE A 400 -59.41 9.78 34.06
C PHE A 400 -60.34 10.13 32.90
N PHE A 401 -60.14 9.54 31.72
CA PHE A 401 -61.01 9.73 30.56
C PHE A 401 -62.42 9.19 30.81
N SER A 402 -62.55 8.00 31.40
CA SER A 402 -63.85 7.42 31.75
C SER A 402 -64.58 8.30 32.78
N LYS A 403 -63.88 8.83 33.77
CA LYS A 403 -64.47 9.74 34.77
C LYS A 403 -64.88 11.08 34.15
N SER A 404 -64.12 11.61 33.19
CA SER A 404 -64.50 12.80 32.41
C SER A 404 -65.75 12.56 31.57
N LEU A 405 -65.82 11.43 30.86
CA LEU A 405 -66.98 11.04 30.05
C LEU A 405 -68.24 10.87 30.89
N LEU A 406 -68.13 10.23 32.05
CA LEU A 406 -69.26 10.07 32.97
C LEU A 406 -69.73 11.41 33.55
N LYS A 407 -68.80 12.34 33.82
CA LYS A 407 -69.12 13.69 34.27
C LYS A 407 -69.83 14.49 33.17
N ASP A 408 -69.38 14.39 31.93
CA ASP A 408 -70.01 15.06 30.79
C ASP A 408 -71.41 14.49 30.51
N MET A 409 -71.59 13.17 30.66
CA MET A 409 -72.90 12.52 30.55
C MET A 409 -73.87 12.90 31.68
N ALA A 410 -73.38 13.08 32.92
CA ALA A 410 -74.20 13.55 34.03
C ALA A 410 -74.61 15.03 33.84
N SER A 411 -73.71 15.88 33.34
CA SER A 411 -74.03 17.30 33.06
C SER A 411 -75.07 17.52 31.96
N LYS A 412 -75.23 16.55 31.03
CA LYS A 412 -76.27 16.57 29.99
C LYS A 412 -77.66 16.16 30.48
N LYS A 413 -77.78 15.61 31.69
CA LYS A 413 -79.07 15.16 32.25
C LYS A 413 -79.80 16.26 33.02
N ASP A 414 -79.09 17.31 33.45
CA ASP A 414 -79.66 18.47 34.16
C ASP A 414 -80.06 19.62 33.20
N GLU A 415 -79.83 19.49 31.89
CA GLU A 415 -80.22 20.48 30.87
C GLU A 415 -81.59 20.17 30.23
N ASN A 416 -82.28 19.12 30.71
CA ASN A 416 -83.61 18.68 30.23
C ASN A 416 -84.58 18.35 31.40
N SER A 417 -84.45 19.03 32.55
CA SER A 417 -85.49 19.07 33.60
C SER A 417 -86.04 20.47 33.77
#